data_AF-A0A3D5B527-F1
#
_entry.id   AF-A0A3D5B527-F1
#
_cell.length_a   1.000
_cell.length_b   1.000
_cell.length_c   1.000
_cell.angle_alpha   90.00
_cell.angle_beta   90.00
_cell.angle_gamma   90.00
#
_symmetry.space_group_name_H-M   'P 1'
#
loop_
_entity.id
_entity.type
_entity.pdbx_description
1 polymer ?
#
loop_
_entity_poly.entity_id
_entity_poly.type
_entity_poly.pdbx_seq_one_letter_code
_entity_poly.pdbx_strand_id
1 'polypeptide(L)' 'MNPIQPALETIQNAARRRTPDPASTDAFRLFNGFYEGVPGLVLDRYGSALVIFDHTPEAQYSELAKIISK' A
#
# COMPACT_ATOMS: atom_id res chain seq x y z
N MET A 1 -14.25 -4.34 14.10
CA MET A 1 -14.14 -4.89 12.72
C MET A 1 -12.69 -4.71 12.28
N ASN A 2 -12.09 -5.69 11.59
CA ASN A 2 -10.74 -5.52 11.05
C ASN A 2 -10.79 -4.58 9.83
N PRO A 3 -10.25 -3.35 9.90
CA PRO A 3 -10.32 -2.39 8.80
C PRO A 3 -9.49 -2.81 7.58
N ILE A 4 -8.55 -3.75 7.76
CA ILE A 4 -7.65 -4.21 6.70
C ILE A 4 -8.39 -5.03 5.65
N GLN A 5 -9.34 -5.87 6.05
CA GLN A 5 -10.02 -6.79 5.13
C GLN A 5 -10.72 -6.06 3.96
N PRO A 6 -11.55 -5.02 4.18
CA PRO A 6 -12.15 -4.28 3.09
C PRO A 6 -11.15 -3.44 2.28
N ALA A 7 -10.04 -2.99 2.89
CA ALA A 7 -9.00 -2.23 2.19
C ALA A 7 -8.11 -3.12 1.30
N LEU A 8 -7.95 -4.40 1.64
CA LEU A 8 -6.99 -5.31 1.01
C LEU A 8 -7.23 -5.48 -0.49
N GLU A 9 -8.48 -5.64 -0.91
CA GLU A 9 -8.82 -5.80 -2.32
C GLU A 9 -8.47 -4.54 -3.11
N THR A 10 -8.79 -3.37 -2.58
CA THR A 10 -8.46 -2.07 -3.16
C THR A 10 -6.95 -1.88 -3.30
N ILE A 11 -6.18 -2.20 -2.25
CA ILE A 11 -4.72 -2.13 -2.24
C ILE A 11 -4.14 -3.04 -3.33
N GLN A 12 -4.56 -4.30 -3.38
CA GLN A 12 -4.08 -5.27 -4.37
C GLN A 12 -4.40 -4.84 -5.80
N ASN A 13 -5.62 -4.33 -6.04
CA ASN A 13 -6.04 -3.88 -7.36
C ASN A 13 -5.26 -2.65 -7.83
N ALA A 14 -5.00 -1.68 -6.96
CA ALA A 14 -4.18 -0.52 -7.27
C ALA A 14 -2.72 -0.89 -7.52
N ALA A 15 -2.12 -1.71 -6.64
CA ALA A 15 -0.74 -2.15 -6.77
C ALA A 15 -0.50 -2.92 -8.08
N ARG A 16 -1.43 -3.80 -8.50
CA ARG A 16 -1.34 -4.54 -9.77
C ARG A 16 -1.35 -3.66 -11.01
N ARG A 17 -1.95 -2.46 -10.93
CA ARG A 17 -1.98 -1.50 -12.05
C ARG A 17 -0.72 -0.66 -12.15
N ARG A 18 0.16 -0.72 -11.14
CA ARG A 18 1.46 -0.07 -11.15
C ARG A 18 2.46 -1.00 -11.83
N THR A 19 2.50 -0.94 -13.16
CA THR A 19 3.55 -1.61 -13.93
C THR A 19 4.80 -0.73 -13.88
N PRO A 20 5.88 -1.16 -13.22
CA PRO A 20 7.13 -0.41 -13.27
C PRO A 20 7.66 -0.46 -14.70
N ASP A 21 8.02 0.70 -15.23
CA ASP A 21 8.75 0.77 -16.48
C ASP A 21 10.17 0.21 -16.22
N PRO A 22 10.64 -0.79 -16.99
CA PRO A 22 11.99 -1.34 -16.84
C PRO A 22 13.12 -0.31 -16.97
N ALA A 23 12.86 0.83 -17.62
CA ALA A 23 13.79 1.96 -17.72
C ALA A 23 13.69 2.95 -16.55
N SER A 24 12.74 2.75 -15.62
CA SER A 24 12.49 3.61 -14.47
C SER A 24 13.25 3.19 -13.22
N THR A 25 13.13 4.02 -12.18
CA THR A 25 13.63 3.79 -10.84
C THR A 25 12.96 2.58 -10.17
N ASP A 26 13.68 1.95 -9.24
CA ASP A 26 13.13 0.92 -8.35
C ASP A 26 12.34 1.50 -7.17
N ALA A 27 12.22 2.84 -7.11
CA ALA A 27 11.47 3.61 -6.12
C ALA A 27 10.15 4.15 -6.71
N PHE A 28 9.01 3.57 -6.37
CA PHE A 28 7.71 4.01 -6.88
C PHE A 28 6.54 3.74 -5.93
N ARG A 29 5.48 4.53 -6.08
CA ARG A 29 4.25 4.41 -5.30
C ARG A 29 3.36 3.27 -5.80
N LEU A 30 3.03 2.35 -4.90
CA LEU A 30 2.08 1.25 -5.13
C LEU A 30 0.64 1.68 -4.85
N PHE A 31 0.43 2.51 -3.82
CA PHE A 31 -0.88 2.90 -3.32
C PHE A 31 -0.86 4.33 -2.75
N ASN A 32 -1.76 5.21 -3.18
CA ASN A 32 -1.81 6.61 -2.73
C ASN A 32 -2.85 6.87 -1.62
N GLY A 33 -3.74 5.92 -1.34
CA GLY A 33 -4.72 6.04 -0.27
C GLY A 33 -5.95 6.82 -0.72
N PHE A 34 -5.87 8.16 -0.68
CA PHE A 34 -7.03 9.02 -0.91
C PHE A 34 -7.67 8.78 -2.29
N TYR A 35 -6.87 8.69 -3.35
CA TYR A 35 -7.38 8.48 -4.71
C TYR A 35 -7.98 7.09 -4.93
N GLU A 36 -7.53 6.10 -4.16
CA GLU A 36 -8.01 4.73 -4.23
C GLU A 36 -9.16 4.44 -3.23
N GLY A 37 -9.53 5.40 -2.37
CA GLY A 37 -10.66 5.27 -1.44
C GLY A 37 -10.28 4.77 -0.04
N VAL A 38 -9.00 4.79 0.33
CA VAL A 38 -8.49 4.47 1.67
C VAL A 38 -7.62 5.62 2.20
N PRO A 39 -8.23 6.75 2.61
CA PRO A 39 -7.47 7.91 3.08
C PRO A 39 -6.58 7.57 4.29
N GLY A 40 -5.39 8.15 4.31
CA GLY A 40 -4.43 7.97 5.40
C GLY A 40 -3.52 6.74 5.26
N LEU A 41 -3.64 5.94 4.20
CA LEU A 41 -2.74 4.81 3.94
C LEU A 41 -1.95 5.00 2.64
N VAL A 42 -0.62 4.94 2.70
CA VAL A 42 0.26 5.03 1.52
C VAL A 42 1.24 3.87 1.53
N LEU A 43 1.45 3.23 0.37
CA LEU A 43 2.45 2.18 0.18
C LEU A 43 3.40 2.57 -0.93
N ASP A 44 4.68 2.64 -0.60
CA ASP A 44 5.77 2.91 -1.54
C ASP A 44 6.73 1.70 -1.58
N ARG A 45 7.27 1.40 -2.77
CA ARG A 45 8.29 0.38 -2.97
C ARG A 45 9.62 1.07 -3.23
N TYR A 46 10.68 0.62 -2.57
CA TYR A 46 12.06 1.04 -2.80
C TYR A 46 12.93 -0.21 -2.96
N GLY A 47 13.19 -0.62 -4.20
CA GLY A 47 13.88 -1.89 -4.48
C GLY A 47 13.07 -3.09 -3.99
N SER A 48 13.60 -3.84 -3.02
CA SER A 48 12.90 -4.93 -2.34
C SER A 48 12.14 -4.50 -1.09
N ALA A 49 12.31 -3.27 -0.63
CA ALA A 49 11.65 -2.77 0.57
C ALA A 49 10.24 -2.26 0.25
N LEU A 50 9.28 -2.65 1.09
CA LEU A 50 7.95 -2.05 1.14
C LEU A 50 7.89 -1.10 2.33
N VAL A 51 7.53 0.16 2.09
CA VAL A 51 7.33 1.18 3.12
C VAL A 51 5.85 1.49 3.21
N ILE A 52 5.30 1.40 4.43
CA ILE A 52 3.90 1.66 4.72
C ILE A 52 3.84 2.93 5.58
N PHE A 53 3.15 3.94 5.08
CA PHE A 53 2.79 5.12 5.87
C PHE A 53 1.33 4.98 6.29
N ASP A 54 1.12 4.83 7.60
CA ASP A 54 -0.20 4.82 8.21
C ASP A 54 -0.39 6.14 8.97
N HIS A 55 -1.13 7.05 8.33
CA HIS A 55 -1.53 8.34 8.87
C HIS A 55 -2.92 8.30 9.52
N THR A 56 -3.51 7.11 9.68
CA THR A 56 -4.79 6.99 10.38
C THR A 56 -4.62 7.15 11.89
N PRO A 57 -5.66 7.63 12.60
CA PRO A 57 -5.68 7.59 14.05
C PRO A 57 -5.44 6.16 14.55
N GLU A 58 -4.58 6.00 15.56
CA GLU A 58 -4.27 4.72 16.21
C GLU A 58 -3.61 3.66 15.31
N ALA A 59 -3.10 4.04 14.13
CA ALA A 59 -2.44 3.12 13.19
C ALA A 59 -3.30 1.89 12.84
N GLN A 60 -4.48 2.13 12.26
CA GLN A 60 -5.49 1.11 11.92
C GLN A 60 -4.97 0.02 10.98
N TYR A 61 -3.89 0.28 10.25
CA TYR A 61 -3.27 -0.62 9.28
C TYR A 61 -1.89 -1.13 9.74
N SER A 62 -1.54 -0.98 11.02
CA SER A 62 -0.26 -1.45 11.59
C SER A 62 0.06 -2.93 11.33
N GLU A 63 -0.98 -3.77 11.21
CA GLU A 63 -0.84 -5.21 10.96
C GLU A 63 -0.73 -5.57 9.46
N LEU A 64 -0.87 -4.59 8.55
CA LEU A 64 -0.89 -4.81 7.11
C LEU A 64 0.40 -5.49 6.60
N ALA A 65 1.56 -5.12 7.13
CA ALA A 65 2.84 -5.74 6.75
C ALA A 65 2.83 -7.27 6.93
N LYS A 66 2.21 -7.78 8.01
CA LYS A 66 2.15 -9.21 8.30
C LYS A 66 1.28 -9.98 7.31
N ILE A 67 0.36 -9.30 6.64
CA ILE A 67 -0.56 -9.88 5.66
C ILE A 67 0.10 -9.92 4.28
N ILE A 68 0.85 -8.87 3.91
CA ILE A 68 1.47 -8.75 2.58
C ILE A 68 2.77 -9.54 2.47
N SER A 69 3.51 -9.74 3.57
CA SER A 69 4.78 -10.48 3.58
C SER A 69 4.65 -12.01 3.60
N LYS A 70 3.54 -12.58 3.13
CA LYS A 70 3.31 -14.03 2.99
C LYS A 70 3.45 -14.51 1.56
#